data_AF-A0A938KHH2-F1
#
_entry.id   AF-A0A938KHH2-F1
#
_cell.length_a   1.000
_cell.length_b   1.000
_cell.length_c   1.000
_cell.angle_alpha   90.00
_cell.angle_beta   90.00
_cell.angle_gamma   90.00
#
_symmetry.space_group_name_H-M   'P 1'
#
loop_
_entity.id
_entity.type
_entity.pdbx_description
1 polymer ?
#
loop_
_entity_poly.entity_id
_entity_poly.type
_entity_poly.pdbx_seq_one_letter_code
_entity_poly.pdbx_strand_id
1 'polypeptide(L)'
;AIDGLPSRRVSNDFQVVQPKAKRTPAEGKLFDVTLAEDVVLVPTKAGTYTLGPVTFAYFEPQGGTYKTITAPAQTVTISAAPVPQFNVMPQPAATPAPPDPGPAATPPPPATRKSPTPPVPPAGIPRDPLPGSATAPVPMSARSLGWFLLAPCASLGAFWIFLALRRAAQTDPLRRQREARDRLAKTLAAWPTASDSGRVSLLLAWQHDSATLWQVAHAAPPAQAIQQAGSLSTRSTNPRLAAAAAANASDWAALWNEADRALYGAKASLPSDWLPRAEAALAAKRVPGFQPFRLFLPRNLLPFAALLAIGFVSGTACLPAADQPAGGSGGTDSAGAAAYRKGDFPAAEKVWRIALEQAPTDWIARHNLSLALAQQERGGEAAAHAAAAFVQHPTDPAVRWHFANIAEKAGTVPAPLAGFVNPGPRHALAQLASPAGWQVVLIAAAWGVAAALGTLLARSYGHARRLPAAVPIAVLVASVLVAAGAGTGLLTYGLAAQSGAVITTRVTTLHSIPTEADTAQKKTPLAAGSLAAVDKTFLGWRRLAFDHGQTGWVRQDDLVPLWK
;
A
#
# COMPACT_ATOMS: atom_id res chain seq x y z
N ALA A 1 29.76 -4.28 -34.68
CA ALA A 1 30.24 -5.16 -33.60
C ALA A 1 30.26 -6.59 -34.11
N ILE A 2 31.05 -7.49 -33.53
CA ILE A 2 31.05 -8.92 -33.91
C ILE A 2 29.95 -9.61 -33.09
N ASP A 3 28.89 -10.06 -33.74
CA ASP A 3 27.70 -10.60 -33.06
C ASP A 3 27.77 -12.08 -32.68
N GLY A 4 28.76 -12.80 -33.21
CA GLY A 4 29.10 -14.16 -32.78
C GLY A 4 30.46 -14.59 -33.33
N LEU A 5 31.00 -15.69 -32.81
CA LEU A 5 32.15 -16.37 -33.40
C LEU A 5 31.71 -17.15 -34.65
N PRO A 6 32.63 -17.42 -35.62
CA PRO A 6 32.28 -18.16 -36.83
C PRO A 6 31.81 -19.58 -36.51
N SER A 7 30.77 -20.04 -37.21
CA SER A 7 30.15 -21.34 -37.00
C SER A 7 31.11 -22.49 -37.27
N ARG A 8 31.25 -23.40 -36.29
CA ARG A 8 32.14 -24.57 -36.36
C ARG A 8 31.44 -25.72 -37.07
N ARG A 9 32.15 -26.45 -37.93
CA ARG A 9 31.65 -27.71 -38.52
C ARG A 9 31.97 -28.87 -37.58
N VAL A 10 30.94 -29.56 -37.10
CA VAL A 10 31.03 -30.74 -36.21
C VAL A 10 30.28 -31.90 -36.88
N SER A 11 30.68 -33.15 -36.60
CA SER A 11 29.97 -34.33 -37.13
C SER A 11 28.57 -34.47 -36.52
N ASN A 12 27.61 -34.99 -37.30
CA ASN A 12 26.24 -35.27 -36.87
C ASN A 12 26.14 -36.30 -35.74
N ASP A 13 27.22 -37.02 -35.42
CA ASP A 13 27.27 -37.96 -34.30
C ASP A 13 27.44 -37.29 -32.92
N PHE A 14 27.54 -35.95 -32.85
CA PHE A 14 27.58 -35.19 -31.60
C PHE A 14 26.27 -34.47 -31.33
N GLN A 15 25.73 -34.64 -30.12
CA GLN A 15 24.71 -33.74 -29.59
C GLN A 15 25.41 -32.49 -29.05
N VAL A 16 25.16 -31.35 -29.69
CA VAL A 16 25.80 -30.06 -29.37
C VAL A 16 24.92 -29.27 -28.40
N VAL A 17 25.45 -28.91 -27.24
CA VAL A 17 24.79 -27.97 -26.30
C VAL A 17 25.53 -26.64 -26.37
N GLN A 18 24.91 -25.64 -27.01
CA GLN A 18 25.42 -24.27 -27.12
C GLN A 18 24.80 -23.36 -26.03
N PRO A 19 25.53 -23.03 -24.95
CA PRO A 19 25.17 -21.89 -24.10
C PRO A 19 25.48 -20.56 -24.81
N LYS A 20 24.82 -19.48 -24.36
CA LYS A 20 24.98 -18.15 -24.97
C LYS A 20 26.39 -17.60 -24.74
N ALA A 21 27.02 -17.08 -25.79
CA ALA A 21 28.35 -16.47 -25.72
C ALA A 21 28.42 -15.33 -24.68
N LYS A 22 29.48 -15.33 -23.88
CA LYS A 22 29.70 -14.40 -22.77
C LYS A 22 30.60 -13.25 -23.22
N ARG A 23 30.08 -12.02 -23.16
CA ARG A 23 30.83 -10.78 -23.39
C ARG A 23 31.31 -10.22 -22.05
N THR A 24 32.62 -10.05 -21.89
CA THR A 24 33.25 -9.47 -20.69
C THR A 24 34.02 -8.21 -21.11
N PRO A 25 33.61 -7.00 -20.72
CA PRO A 25 34.38 -5.77 -20.94
C PRO A 25 35.70 -5.82 -20.16
N ALA A 26 36.77 -5.26 -20.72
CA ALA A 26 38.03 -5.10 -19.99
C ALA A 26 37.94 -3.94 -18.99
N GLU A 27 38.32 -4.20 -17.74
CA GLU A 27 38.17 -3.24 -16.66
C GLU A 27 39.03 -1.98 -16.91
N GLY A 28 38.40 -0.80 -16.84
CA GLY A 28 39.05 0.49 -17.11
C GLY A 28 39.15 0.91 -18.60
N LYS A 29 38.61 0.15 -19.56
CA LYS A 29 38.66 0.52 -20.99
C LYS A 29 37.29 0.42 -21.67
N LEU A 30 36.79 1.54 -22.22
CA LEU A 30 35.44 1.62 -22.79
C LEU A 30 35.20 0.79 -24.07
N PHE A 31 36.24 0.38 -24.79
CA PHE A 31 36.13 -0.21 -26.12
C PHE A 31 36.76 -1.61 -26.27
N ASP A 32 37.40 -2.13 -25.21
CA ASP A 32 38.01 -3.46 -25.20
C ASP A 32 36.99 -4.47 -24.62
N VAL A 33 36.57 -5.45 -25.43
CA VAL A 33 35.59 -6.48 -25.01
C VAL A 33 36.07 -7.87 -25.43
N THR A 34 36.16 -8.78 -24.45
CA THR A 34 36.43 -10.20 -24.70
C THR A 34 35.12 -10.95 -24.93
N LEU A 35 35.06 -11.75 -26.01
CA LEU A 35 33.96 -12.65 -26.32
C LEU A 35 34.42 -14.10 -26.15
N ALA A 36 33.77 -14.86 -25.27
CA ALA A 36 34.05 -16.29 -25.03
C ALA A 36 32.79 -17.14 -25.25
N GLU A 37 32.96 -18.35 -25.78
CA GLU A 37 31.89 -19.29 -26.06
C GLU A 37 32.36 -20.71 -25.74
N ASP A 38 31.80 -21.29 -24.68
CA ASP A 38 32.07 -22.65 -24.22
C ASP A 38 31.04 -23.59 -24.83
N VAL A 39 31.44 -24.55 -25.66
CA VAL A 39 30.51 -25.49 -26.32
C VAL A 39 30.72 -26.91 -25.77
N VAL A 40 29.65 -27.53 -25.28
CA VAL A 40 29.70 -28.91 -24.80
C VAL A 40 29.26 -29.86 -25.91
N LEU A 41 30.13 -30.81 -26.25
CA LEU A 41 29.89 -31.85 -27.27
C LEU A 41 29.68 -33.19 -26.58
N VAL A 42 28.48 -33.76 -26.68
CA VAL A 42 28.17 -35.09 -26.15
C VAL A 42 28.17 -36.11 -27.30
N PRO A 43 29.11 -37.06 -27.35
CA PRO A 43 29.18 -38.03 -28.45
C PRO A 43 28.10 -39.11 -28.32
N THR A 44 27.47 -39.45 -29.44
CA THR A 44 26.43 -40.50 -29.51
C THR A 44 26.94 -41.84 -30.05
N LYS A 45 28.18 -41.87 -30.58
CA LYS A 45 28.88 -43.06 -31.08
C LYS A 45 30.35 -43.04 -30.67
N ALA A 46 30.93 -44.22 -30.53
CA ALA A 46 32.37 -44.40 -30.37
C ALA A 46 33.08 -44.31 -31.73
N GLY A 47 34.27 -43.72 -31.75
CA GLY A 47 35.03 -43.45 -32.98
C GLY A 47 36.04 -42.32 -32.81
N THR A 48 36.86 -42.10 -33.84
CA THR A 48 37.81 -40.98 -33.92
C THR A 48 37.23 -39.88 -34.78
N TYR A 49 37.13 -38.68 -34.22
CA TYR A 49 36.52 -37.52 -34.86
C TYR A 49 37.52 -36.36 -34.99
N THR A 50 37.58 -35.75 -36.17
CA THR A 50 38.44 -34.58 -36.43
C THR A 50 37.61 -33.31 -36.41
N LEU A 51 37.89 -32.42 -35.46
CA LEU A 51 37.39 -31.05 -35.45
C LEU A 51 38.22 -30.22 -36.44
N GLY A 52 37.56 -29.67 -37.46
CA GLY A 52 38.23 -28.91 -38.52
C GLY A 52 38.84 -27.59 -38.02
N PRO A 53 39.79 -27.01 -38.79
CA PRO A 53 40.40 -25.73 -38.42
C PRO A 53 39.37 -24.60 -38.49
N VAL A 54 39.48 -23.62 -37.59
CA VAL A 54 38.58 -22.46 -37.54
C VAL A 54 39.36 -21.21 -37.98
N THR A 55 38.93 -20.60 -39.08
CA THR A 55 39.49 -19.35 -39.59
C THR A 55 38.63 -18.17 -39.17
N PHE A 56 39.26 -17.06 -38.81
CA PHE A 56 38.59 -15.81 -38.46
C PHE A 56 39.34 -14.62 -39.07
N ALA A 57 38.65 -13.86 -39.93
CA ALA A 57 39.16 -12.66 -40.55
C ALA A 57 38.66 -11.42 -39.81
N TYR A 58 39.57 -10.50 -39.48
CA TYR A 58 39.28 -9.22 -38.85
C TYR A 58 40.01 -8.07 -39.54
N PHE A 59 39.46 -6.87 -39.45
CA PHE A 59 40.09 -5.66 -39.96
C PHE A 59 41.05 -5.08 -38.91
N GLU A 60 42.30 -4.80 -39.27
CA GLU A 60 43.28 -4.18 -38.38
C GLU A 60 43.37 -2.67 -38.68
N PRO A 61 42.84 -1.78 -37.80
CA PRO A 61 42.68 -0.36 -38.15
C PRO A 61 44.00 0.39 -38.37
N GLN A 62 45.08 -0.02 -37.69
CA GLN A 62 46.40 0.62 -37.83
C GLN A 62 47.09 0.28 -39.17
N GLY A 63 46.80 -0.89 -39.74
CA GLY A 63 47.37 -1.36 -41.01
C GLY A 63 46.44 -1.22 -42.22
N GLY A 64 45.21 -0.73 -42.03
CA GLY A 64 44.22 -0.54 -43.11
C GLY A 64 43.82 -1.81 -43.86
N THR A 65 44.11 -2.99 -43.32
CA THR A 65 44.05 -4.28 -44.03
C THR A 65 43.31 -5.34 -43.22
N TYR A 66 42.76 -6.34 -43.91
CA TYR A 66 42.16 -7.51 -43.28
C TYR A 66 43.23 -8.56 -42.99
N LYS A 67 43.29 -9.02 -41.74
CA LYS A 67 44.14 -10.13 -41.30
C LYS A 67 43.27 -11.34 -40.93
N THR A 68 43.79 -12.54 -41.21
CA THR A 68 43.11 -13.80 -40.87
C THR A 68 43.96 -14.57 -39.87
N ILE A 69 43.34 -15.03 -38.78
CA ILE A 69 43.91 -15.96 -37.81
C ILE A 69 43.22 -17.32 -37.92
N THR A 70 43.98 -18.39 -37.72
CA THR A 70 43.52 -19.77 -37.93
C THR A 70 43.88 -20.63 -36.73
N ALA A 71 42.89 -21.25 -36.11
CA ALA A 71 43.10 -22.32 -35.13
C ALA A 71 43.32 -23.67 -35.86
N PRO A 72 44.32 -24.48 -35.49
CA PRO A 72 44.57 -25.78 -36.12
C PRO A 72 43.48 -26.80 -35.80
N ALA A 73 43.37 -27.83 -36.66
CA ALA A 73 42.46 -28.95 -36.44
C ALA A 73 42.90 -29.80 -35.22
N GLN A 74 41.94 -30.42 -34.54
CA GLN A 74 42.19 -31.35 -33.42
C GLN A 74 41.42 -32.65 -33.60
N THR A 75 42.06 -33.77 -33.28
CA THR A 75 41.45 -35.11 -33.27
C THR A 75 41.05 -35.52 -31.86
N VAL A 76 39.87 -36.13 -31.73
CA VAL A 76 39.29 -36.63 -30.47
C VAL A 76 38.85 -38.07 -30.66
N THR A 77 39.36 -38.99 -29.85
CA THR A 77 39.02 -40.42 -29.89
C THR A 77 38.09 -40.78 -28.74
N ILE A 78 36.94 -41.37 -29.04
CA ILE A 78 35.91 -41.76 -28.07
C ILE A 78 35.79 -43.29 -28.06
N SER A 79 36.05 -43.90 -26.90
CA SER A 79 35.96 -45.35 -26.70
C SER A 79 34.52 -45.81 -26.40
N ALA A 80 34.20 -47.05 -26.77
CA ALA A 80 32.89 -47.65 -26.49
C ALA A 80 32.78 -48.18 -25.04
N ALA A 81 31.58 -48.13 -24.48
CA ALA A 81 31.29 -48.77 -23.19
C ALA A 81 31.25 -50.31 -23.34
N PRO A 82 31.73 -51.10 -22.36
CA PRO A 82 31.70 -52.57 -22.45
C PRO A 82 30.26 -53.11 -22.45
N VAL A 83 29.92 -53.90 -23.47
CA VAL A 83 28.62 -54.57 -23.56
C VAL A 83 28.70 -55.93 -22.86
N PRO A 84 27.87 -56.23 -21.84
CA PRO A 84 27.87 -57.55 -21.22
C PRO A 84 27.28 -58.58 -22.20
N GLN A 85 28.10 -59.56 -22.59
CA GLN A 85 27.70 -60.62 -23.51
C GLN A 85 26.84 -61.67 -22.79
N PHE A 86 25.58 -61.80 -23.19
CA PHE A 86 24.75 -62.96 -22.87
C PHE A 86 25.11 -64.10 -23.83
N ASN A 87 25.64 -65.21 -23.31
CA ASN A 87 25.87 -66.44 -24.06
C ASN A 87 25.10 -67.59 -23.41
N VAL A 88 24.55 -68.50 -24.23
CA VAL A 88 23.50 -69.46 -23.80
C VAL A 88 23.96 -70.92 -23.94
N MET A 89 23.79 -71.70 -22.86
CA MET A 89 23.78 -73.18 -22.79
C MET A 89 25.09 -73.95 -23.13
N PRO A 90 25.20 -75.25 -22.76
CA PRO A 90 24.51 -76.01 -21.70
C PRO A 90 25.48 -76.69 -20.69
N GLN A 91 24.94 -77.18 -19.58
CA GLN A 91 25.71 -77.84 -18.50
C GLN A 91 25.59 -79.38 -18.55
N PRO A 92 26.68 -80.12 -18.29
CA PRO A 92 26.62 -81.44 -17.66
C PRO A 92 27.50 -81.57 -16.39
N ALA A 93 27.14 -82.55 -15.55
CA ALA A 93 27.56 -82.79 -14.16
C ALA A 93 29.04 -83.15 -13.90
N ALA A 94 29.54 -82.85 -12.68
CA ALA A 94 30.15 -83.80 -11.69
C ALA A 94 31.05 -83.13 -10.62
N THR A 95 31.01 -83.67 -9.39
CA THR A 95 31.78 -83.41 -8.14
C THR A 95 33.26 -83.88 -8.24
N PRO A 96 34.21 -83.67 -7.26
CA PRO A 96 34.18 -83.00 -5.94
C PRO A 96 35.31 -81.95 -5.65
N ALA A 97 35.33 -81.39 -4.42
CA ALA A 97 36.31 -80.40 -3.89
C ALA A 97 37.67 -81.01 -3.43
N PRO A 98 38.69 -80.18 -3.08
CA PRO A 98 38.98 -79.88 -1.65
C PRO A 98 39.46 -78.39 -1.42
N PRO A 99 40.17 -77.96 -0.32
CA PRO A 99 39.51 -77.21 0.77
C PRO A 99 40.18 -75.87 1.23
N ASP A 100 39.49 -75.20 2.17
CA ASP A 100 39.98 -74.19 3.16
C ASP A 100 40.49 -72.79 2.73
N PRO A 101 40.46 -71.77 3.62
CA PRO A 101 39.44 -71.45 4.64
C PRO A 101 38.92 -69.99 4.53
N GLY A 102 37.82 -69.68 5.23
CA GLY A 102 37.12 -68.38 5.14
C GLY A 102 37.84 -67.17 5.79
N PRO A 103 37.25 -65.97 5.67
CA PRO A 103 36.48 -65.52 6.84
C PRO A 103 35.11 -64.84 6.55
N ALA A 104 34.19 -65.05 7.50
CA ALA A 104 33.06 -64.22 7.90
C ALA A 104 32.19 -63.52 6.82
N ALA A 105 31.00 -64.08 6.58
CA ALA A 105 29.94 -63.39 5.86
C ALA A 105 29.28 -62.27 6.70
N THR A 106 29.05 -61.11 6.08
CA THR A 106 28.04 -60.13 6.53
C THR A 106 26.83 -60.26 5.62
N PRO A 107 25.60 -60.51 6.12
CA PRO A 107 24.43 -60.67 5.27
C PRO A 107 23.96 -59.33 4.67
N PRO A 108 23.59 -59.26 3.38
CA PRO A 108 23.01 -58.06 2.79
C PRO A 108 21.55 -57.85 3.27
N PRO A 109 21.09 -56.58 3.43
CA PRO A 109 19.72 -56.29 3.83
C PRO A 109 18.71 -56.64 2.72
N PRO A 110 17.45 -56.96 3.06
CA PRO A 110 16.45 -57.42 2.09
C PRO A 110 16.07 -56.33 1.09
N ALA A 111 15.93 -56.73 -0.18
CA ALA A 111 15.56 -55.83 -1.27
C ALA A 111 14.17 -55.19 -1.03
N THR A 112 14.15 -53.87 -0.91
CA THR A 112 12.90 -53.10 -0.84
C THR A 112 12.17 -53.19 -2.17
N ARG A 113 10.96 -53.75 -2.14
CA ARG A 113 10.05 -53.73 -3.30
C ARG A 113 9.79 -52.27 -3.66
N LYS A 114 10.12 -51.85 -4.88
CA LYS A 114 9.79 -50.52 -5.38
C LYS A 114 8.26 -50.37 -5.36
N SER A 115 7.76 -49.44 -4.55
CA SER A 115 6.33 -49.10 -4.50
C SER A 115 5.84 -48.72 -5.90
N PRO A 116 4.64 -49.15 -6.33
CA PRO A 116 4.10 -48.73 -7.62
C PRO A 116 3.91 -47.21 -7.62
N THR A 117 4.47 -46.54 -8.62
CA THR A 117 4.26 -45.11 -8.83
C THR A 117 2.78 -44.86 -9.13
N PRO A 118 2.10 -43.95 -8.41
CA PRO A 118 0.70 -43.65 -8.70
C PRO A 118 0.55 -43.11 -10.13
N PRO A 119 -0.54 -43.44 -10.84
CA PRO A 119 -0.75 -42.98 -12.21
C PRO A 119 -0.83 -41.46 -12.27
N VAL A 120 -0.19 -40.86 -13.28
CA VAL A 120 -0.27 -39.41 -13.53
C VAL A 120 -1.73 -39.07 -13.85
N PRO A 121 -2.36 -38.11 -13.14
CA PRO A 121 -3.74 -37.74 -13.41
C PRO A 121 -3.89 -37.14 -14.82
N PRO A 122 -5.07 -37.29 -15.46
CA PRO A 122 -5.31 -36.72 -16.78
C PRO A 122 -5.22 -35.19 -16.77
N ALA A 123 -4.83 -34.61 -17.92
CA ALA A 123 -4.71 -33.16 -18.08
C ALA A 123 -6.05 -32.45 -17.86
N GLY A 124 -5.99 -31.22 -17.31
CA GLY A 124 -7.16 -30.43 -16.95
C GLY A 124 -8.10 -30.09 -18.11
N ILE A 125 -9.27 -30.71 -18.12
CA ILE A 125 -10.40 -30.32 -18.99
C ILE A 125 -10.99 -29.01 -18.44
N PRO A 126 -11.23 -27.97 -19.28
CA PRO A 126 -11.89 -26.73 -18.85
C PRO A 126 -13.21 -27.00 -18.13
N ARG A 127 -13.48 -26.24 -17.07
CA ARG A 127 -14.73 -26.36 -16.29
C ARG A 127 -15.91 -25.71 -17.02
N ASP A 128 -17.11 -26.03 -16.58
CA ASP A 128 -18.33 -25.37 -17.05
C ASP A 128 -18.30 -23.85 -16.77
N PRO A 129 -18.96 -23.02 -17.62
CA PRO A 129 -19.11 -21.60 -17.38
C PRO A 129 -19.78 -21.29 -16.04
N LEU A 130 -19.28 -20.27 -15.36
CA LEU A 130 -19.86 -19.78 -14.11
C LEU A 130 -21.20 -19.05 -14.39
N PRO A 131 -22.23 -19.22 -13.54
CA PRO A 131 -23.54 -18.63 -13.75
C PRO A 131 -23.61 -17.16 -13.29
N GLY A 132 -24.34 -16.34 -14.04
CA GLY A 132 -24.63 -14.94 -13.71
C GLY A 132 -23.47 -13.98 -14.01
N SER A 133 -23.56 -12.79 -13.42
CA SER A 133 -22.69 -11.63 -13.66
C SER A 133 -22.23 -11.05 -12.32
N ALA A 134 -20.96 -10.67 -12.18
CA ALA A 134 -20.46 -10.05 -10.94
C ALA A 134 -19.35 -9.03 -11.19
N THR A 135 -19.61 -7.75 -10.89
CA THR A 135 -18.63 -6.68 -11.08
C THR A 135 -17.62 -6.61 -9.92
N ALA A 136 -16.33 -6.73 -10.24
CA ALA A 136 -15.26 -6.50 -9.27
C ALA A 136 -15.01 -4.99 -9.04
N PRO A 137 -14.63 -4.58 -7.81
CA PRO A 137 -14.23 -3.22 -7.50
C PRO A 137 -12.88 -2.88 -8.15
N VAL A 138 -12.77 -1.67 -8.71
CA VAL A 138 -11.55 -1.17 -9.34
C VAL A 138 -10.57 -0.64 -8.27
N PRO A 139 -9.27 -0.96 -8.34
CA PRO A 139 -8.27 -0.39 -7.45
C PRO A 139 -8.23 1.14 -7.55
N MET A 140 -8.13 1.79 -6.41
CA MET A 140 -7.94 3.22 -6.30
C MET A 140 -6.61 3.64 -6.94
N SER A 141 -6.60 4.81 -7.59
CA SER A 141 -5.35 5.44 -8.02
C SER A 141 -4.44 5.70 -6.80
N ALA A 142 -3.12 5.71 -7.00
CA ALA A 142 -2.17 5.98 -5.92
C ALA A 142 -2.45 7.31 -5.18
N ARG A 143 -2.95 8.33 -5.89
CA ARG A 143 -3.38 9.62 -5.31
C ARG A 143 -4.65 9.50 -4.48
N SER A 144 -5.66 8.77 -4.98
CA SER A 144 -6.92 8.53 -4.26
C SER A 144 -6.67 7.72 -3.00
N LEU A 145 -5.91 6.62 -3.13
CA LEU A 145 -5.44 5.82 -2.01
C LEU A 145 -4.70 6.71 -1.02
N GLY A 146 -3.72 7.50 -1.47
CA GLY A 146 -2.97 8.44 -0.62
C GLY A 146 -3.83 9.40 0.21
N TRP A 147 -4.94 9.91 -0.34
CA TRP A 147 -5.87 10.76 0.42
C TRP A 147 -6.62 10.01 1.51
N PHE A 148 -7.14 8.82 1.19
CA PHE A 148 -7.70 7.93 2.20
C PHE A 148 -6.62 7.58 3.25
N LEU A 149 -5.39 7.26 2.81
CA LEU A 149 -4.20 7.03 3.64
C LEU A 149 -3.72 8.27 4.45
N LEU A 150 -4.40 9.44 4.41
CA LEU A 150 -4.08 10.62 5.23
C LEU A 150 -5.22 11.13 6.11
N ALA A 151 -6.47 10.73 5.83
CA ALA A 151 -7.67 11.22 6.51
C ALA A 151 -7.71 11.06 8.05
N PRO A 152 -7.11 10.05 8.72
CA PRO A 152 -7.22 9.88 10.16
C PRO A 152 -6.00 10.40 10.87
N CYS A 153 -4.87 10.59 10.18
CA CYS A 153 -3.74 11.36 10.65
C CYS A 153 -4.22 12.81 10.83
N ALA A 154 -4.98 13.32 9.84
CA ALA A 154 -5.72 14.58 9.95
C ALA A 154 -6.80 14.53 11.06
N SER A 155 -7.62 13.48 11.14
CA SER A 155 -8.68 13.38 12.18
C SER A 155 -8.13 13.27 13.60
N LEU A 156 -7.05 12.50 13.80
CA LEU A 156 -6.32 12.36 15.07
C LEU A 156 -5.60 13.65 15.42
N GLY A 157 -5.02 14.35 14.44
CA GLY A 157 -4.46 15.69 14.61
C GLY A 157 -5.53 16.72 15.04
N ALA A 158 -6.69 16.72 14.40
CA ALA A 158 -7.83 17.57 14.77
C ALA A 158 -8.37 17.23 16.18
N PHE A 159 -8.50 15.94 16.50
CA PHE A 159 -8.90 15.47 17.83
C PHE A 159 -7.88 15.85 18.91
N TRP A 160 -6.58 15.76 18.61
CA TRP A 160 -5.50 16.22 19.48
C TRP A 160 -5.54 17.73 19.69
N ILE A 161 -5.71 18.53 18.62
CA ILE A 161 -5.89 19.99 18.72
C ILE A 161 -7.10 20.31 19.60
N PHE A 162 -8.23 19.61 19.43
CA PHE A 162 -9.42 19.79 20.27
C PHE A 162 -9.15 19.49 21.75
N LEU A 163 -8.50 18.37 22.07
CA LEU A 163 -8.12 18.03 23.45
C LEU A 163 -7.14 19.04 24.05
N ALA A 164 -6.13 19.47 23.29
CA ALA A 164 -5.15 20.46 23.69
C ALA A 164 -5.78 21.85 23.91
N LEU A 165 -6.69 22.29 23.05
CA LEU A 165 -7.49 23.51 23.22
C LEU A 165 -8.35 23.44 24.48
N ARG A 166 -9.05 22.32 24.70
CA ARG A 166 -9.87 22.10 25.90
C ARG A 166 -9.03 22.17 27.18
N ARG A 167 -7.85 21.54 27.19
CA ARG A 167 -6.91 21.58 28.32
C ARG A 167 -6.32 22.98 28.51
N ALA A 168 -5.99 23.69 27.43
CA ALA A 168 -5.50 25.07 27.48
C ALA A 168 -6.56 26.03 28.04
N ALA A 169 -7.84 25.86 27.69
CA ALA A 169 -8.95 26.64 28.24
C ALA A 169 -9.23 26.32 29.72
N GLN A 170 -9.09 25.06 30.14
CA GLN A 170 -9.21 24.64 31.54
C GLN A 170 -8.05 25.14 32.41
N THR A 171 -6.83 25.18 31.87
CA THR A 171 -5.61 25.61 32.57
C THR A 171 -5.26 27.09 32.38
N ASP A 172 -6.17 27.90 31.81
CA ASP A 172 -5.93 29.34 31.63
C ASP A 172 -6.07 30.10 32.96
N PRO A 173 -4.98 30.66 33.53
CA PRO A 173 -5.05 31.42 34.79
C PRO A 173 -6.00 32.64 34.72
N LEU A 174 -6.19 33.22 33.53
CA LEU A 174 -7.07 34.39 33.35
C LEU A 174 -8.56 34.02 33.32
N ARG A 175 -8.91 32.72 33.28
CA ARG A 175 -10.30 32.25 33.21
C ARG A 175 -11.14 32.77 34.38
N ARG A 176 -10.63 32.65 35.62
CA ARG A 176 -11.35 33.11 36.83
C ARG A 176 -11.63 34.62 36.80
N GLN A 177 -10.70 35.42 36.29
CA GLN A 177 -10.90 36.88 36.15
C GLN A 177 -11.95 37.23 35.10
N ARG A 178 -12.02 36.50 33.97
CA ARG A 178 -13.07 36.71 32.96
C ARG A 178 -14.44 36.33 33.52
N GLU A 179 -14.55 35.17 34.15
CA GLU A 179 -15.80 34.73 34.80
C GLU A 179 -16.25 35.71 35.91
N ALA A 180 -15.31 36.25 36.70
CA ALA A 180 -15.61 37.28 37.70
C ALA A 180 -16.04 38.61 37.09
N ARG A 181 -15.41 39.05 35.99
CA ARG A 181 -15.84 40.25 35.23
C ARG A 181 -17.28 40.12 34.73
N ASP A 182 -17.62 38.97 34.17
CA ASP A 182 -18.96 38.70 33.63
C ASP A 182 -20.02 38.60 34.74
N ARG A 183 -19.64 38.11 35.93
CA ARG A 183 -20.51 38.16 37.12
C ARG A 183 -20.68 39.58 37.64
N LEU A 184 -19.61 40.38 37.77
CA LEU A 184 -19.69 41.79 38.19
C LEU A 184 -20.64 42.60 37.30
N ALA A 185 -20.58 42.40 35.97
CA ALA A 185 -21.50 43.07 35.05
C ALA A 185 -22.97 42.72 35.33
N LYS A 186 -23.27 41.45 35.66
CA LYS A 186 -24.61 41.00 36.05
C LYS A 186 -25.02 41.55 37.42
N THR A 187 -24.11 41.59 38.39
CA THR A 187 -24.34 42.12 39.73
C THR A 187 -24.70 43.61 39.70
N LEU A 188 -23.99 44.41 38.89
CA LEU A 188 -24.31 45.82 38.68
C LEU A 188 -25.63 46.01 37.91
N ALA A 189 -25.88 45.22 36.85
CA ALA A 189 -27.15 45.29 36.11
C ALA A 189 -28.38 44.89 36.95
N ALA A 190 -28.22 44.01 37.94
CA ALA A 190 -29.28 43.62 38.88
C ALA A 190 -29.54 44.68 39.97
N TRP A 191 -28.62 45.63 40.18
CA TRP A 191 -28.67 46.61 41.26
C TRP A 191 -29.95 47.46 41.32
N PRO A 192 -30.44 48.05 40.19
CA PRO A 192 -31.58 48.98 40.26
C PRO A 192 -32.89 48.33 40.68
N THR A 193 -33.03 47.01 40.47
CA THR A 193 -34.26 46.25 40.73
C THR A 193 -34.24 45.47 42.05
N ALA A 194 -33.12 45.52 42.78
CA ALA A 194 -32.96 44.81 44.04
C ALA A 194 -33.64 45.53 45.22
N SER A 195 -34.31 44.75 46.08
CA SER A 195 -34.74 45.17 47.42
C SER A 195 -33.54 45.44 48.34
N ASP A 196 -33.73 46.12 49.47
CA ASP A 196 -32.60 46.49 50.34
C ASP A 196 -31.84 45.29 50.91
N SER A 197 -32.52 44.18 51.23
CA SER A 197 -31.86 42.91 51.58
C SER A 197 -31.12 42.28 50.38
N GLY A 198 -31.67 42.43 49.16
CA GLY A 198 -31.00 42.06 47.92
C GLY A 198 -29.74 42.87 47.65
N ARG A 199 -29.74 44.18 47.92
CA ARG A 199 -28.60 45.09 47.73
C ARG A 199 -27.41 44.69 48.62
N VAL A 200 -27.65 44.29 49.87
CA VAL A 200 -26.60 43.75 50.76
C VAL A 200 -25.95 42.50 50.15
N SER A 201 -26.76 41.57 49.63
CA SER A 201 -26.22 40.35 49.00
C SER A 201 -25.45 40.64 47.69
N LEU A 202 -25.92 41.62 46.90
CA LEU A 202 -25.22 42.08 45.69
C LEU A 202 -23.91 42.79 46.02
N LEU A 203 -23.81 43.55 47.11
CA LEU A 203 -22.55 44.14 47.57
C LEU A 203 -21.52 43.09 47.97
N LEU A 204 -21.93 42.06 48.70
CA LEU A 204 -21.05 40.95 49.09
C LEU A 204 -20.56 40.18 47.85
N ALA A 205 -21.46 39.91 46.89
CA ALA A 205 -21.09 39.33 45.61
C ALA A 205 -20.13 40.23 44.81
N TRP A 206 -20.38 41.55 44.80
CA TRP A 206 -19.52 42.54 44.16
C TRP A 206 -18.13 42.59 44.80
N GLN A 207 -18.00 42.63 46.14
CA GLN A 207 -16.72 42.56 46.82
C GLN A 207 -15.98 41.25 46.48
N HIS A 208 -16.66 40.11 46.54
CA HIS A 208 -16.06 38.80 46.25
C HIS A 208 -15.51 38.71 44.81
N ASP A 209 -16.31 39.08 43.81
CA ASP A 209 -15.88 39.03 42.41
C ASP A 209 -14.86 40.13 42.06
N SER A 210 -14.89 41.26 42.75
CA SER A 210 -13.86 42.32 42.61
C SER A 210 -12.50 41.85 43.13
N ALA A 211 -12.44 41.20 44.29
CA ALA A 211 -11.21 40.58 44.78
C ALA A 211 -10.68 39.52 43.80
N THR A 212 -11.59 38.71 43.22
CA THR A 212 -11.26 37.70 42.21
C THR A 212 -10.75 38.32 40.90
N LEU A 213 -11.37 39.41 40.43
CA LEU A 213 -10.97 40.17 39.24
C LEU A 213 -9.58 40.80 39.41
N TRP A 214 -9.25 41.29 40.61
CA TRP A 214 -7.96 41.88 40.93
C TRP A 214 -6.90 40.87 41.41
N GLN A 215 -7.22 39.58 41.47
CA GLN A 215 -6.36 38.49 42.00
C GLN A 215 -5.84 38.74 43.43
N VAL A 216 -6.63 39.40 44.28
CA VAL A 216 -6.22 39.66 45.67
C VAL A 216 -6.42 38.40 46.50
N ALA A 217 -5.31 37.74 46.85
CA ALA A 217 -5.29 36.52 47.66
C ALA A 217 -5.40 36.80 49.17
N HIS A 218 -6.50 37.44 49.58
CA HIS A 218 -6.76 37.75 51.00
C HIS A 218 -8.24 37.53 51.35
N ALA A 219 -8.53 37.04 52.55
CA ALA A 219 -9.89 36.63 52.96
C ALA A 219 -10.82 37.83 53.24
N ALA A 220 -10.28 38.96 53.70
CA ALA A 220 -10.99 40.21 53.90
C ALA A 220 -10.15 41.37 53.31
N PRO A 221 -10.12 41.55 51.96
CA PRO A 221 -9.19 42.46 51.30
C PRO A 221 -9.33 43.92 51.77
N PRO A 222 -8.26 44.57 52.23
CA PRO A 222 -8.28 46.03 52.39
C PRO A 222 -8.21 46.69 51.01
N ALA A 223 -8.84 47.86 50.84
CA ALA A 223 -8.83 48.59 49.56
C ALA A 223 -7.42 48.89 49.02
N GLN A 224 -6.43 49.03 49.92
CA GLN A 224 -5.02 49.19 49.56
C GLN A 224 -4.47 48.00 48.76
N ALA A 225 -4.95 46.78 48.99
CA ALA A 225 -4.51 45.60 48.25
C ALA A 225 -4.93 45.64 46.77
N ILE A 226 -6.04 46.32 46.44
CA ILE A 226 -6.48 46.55 45.06
C ILE A 226 -5.56 47.57 44.37
N GLN A 227 -5.16 48.63 45.07
CA GLN A 227 -4.18 49.61 44.57
C GLN A 227 -2.82 48.95 44.30
N GLN A 228 -2.35 48.08 45.20
CA GLN A 228 -1.13 47.29 45.04
C GLN A 228 -1.22 46.28 43.88
N ALA A 229 -2.36 45.61 43.70
CA ALA A 229 -2.59 44.75 42.53
C ALA A 229 -2.56 45.54 41.21
N GLY A 230 -3.02 46.79 41.22
CA GLY A 230 -2.86 47.74 40.12
C GLY A 230 -1.41 48.06 39.79
N SER A 231 -0.63 48.51 40.77
CA SER A 231 0.77 48.90 40.55
C SER A 231 1.66 47.73 40.11
N LEU A 232 1.34 46.49 40.51
CA LEU A 232 1.99 45.27 40.01
C LEU A 232 1.63 44.97 38.56
N SER A 233 0.38 45.20 38.15
CA SER A 233 -0.08 45.03 36.77
C SER A 233 0.51 46.08 35.80
N THR A 234 1.05 47.19 36.30
CA THR A 234 1.59 48.30 35.49
C THR A 234 3.07 48.19 35.13
N ARG A 235 3.70 47.02 35.31
CA ARG A 235 5.08 46.73 34.85
C ARG A 235 5.17 46.55 33.32
N SER A 236 4.45 47.39 32.57
CA SER A 236 4.34 47.42 31.12
C SER A 236 5.27 48.49 30.55
N THR A 237 5.78 48.28 29.33
CA THR A 237 6.70 49.20 28.64
C THR A 237 6.08 50.51 28.15
N ASN A 238 4.77 50.73 28.32
CA ASN A 238 4.09 51.97 27.89
C ASN A 238 3.59 52.81 29.09
N PRO A 239 4.17 54.00 29.35
CA PRO A 239 3.84 54.79 30.54
C PRO A 239 2.41 55.34 30.54
N ARG A 240 1.80 55.60 29.38
CA ARG A 240 0.41 56.11 29.31
C ARG A 240 -0.61 55.05 29.74
N LEU A 241 -0.38 53.79 29.35
CA LEU A 241 -1.22 52.66 29.76
C LEU A 241 -1.02 52.32 31.24
N ALA A 242 0.21 52.49 31.76
CA ALA A 242 0.50 52.35 33.18
C ALA A 242 -0.28 53.37 34.03
N ALA A 243 -0.24 54.66 33.66
CA ALA A 243 -0.98 55.71 34.37
C ALA A 243 -2.50 55.47 34.38
N ALA A 244 -3.09 55.10 33.24
CA ALA A 244 -4.53 54.79 33.14
C ALA A 244 -4.96 53.58 33.99
N ALA A 245 -4.12 52.55 34.07
CA ALA A 245 -4.40 51.38 34.91
C ALA A 245 -4.21 51.65 36.42
N ALA A 246 -3.30 52.55 36.79
CA ALA A 246 -3.13 53.01 38.17
C ALA A 246 -4.33 53.86 38.62
N ALA A 247 -4.81 54.80 37.79
CA ALA A 247 -6.02 55.58 38.06
C ALA A 247 -7.25 54.70 38.27
N ASN A 248 -7.47 53.72 37.38
CA ASN A 248 -8.54 52.74 37.54
C ASN A 248 -8.39 51.93 38.86
N ALA A 249 -7.17 51.57 39.27
CA ALA A 249 -6.96 50.88 40.54
C ALA A 249 -7.29 51.75 41.78
N SER A 250 -7.08 53.08 41.72
CA SER A 250 -7.56 54.00 42.75
C SER A 250 -9.09 54.13 42.77
N ASP A 251 -9.74 54.17 41.61
CA ASP A 251 -11.21 54.24 41.51
C ASP A 251 -11.87 53.01 42.16
N TRP A 252 -11.37 51.82 41.83
CA TRP A 252 -11.82 50.55 42.44
C TRP A 252 -11.59 50.51 43.97
N ALA A 253 -10.52 51.12 44.47
CA ALA A 253 -10.24 51.18 45.91
C ALA A 253 -11.17 52.17 46.65
N ALA A 254 -11.55 53.29 46.03
CA ALA A 254 -12.57 54.18 46.56
C ALA A 254 -13.94 53.48 46.63
N LEU A 255 -14.37 52.88 45.52
CA LEU A 255 -15.61 52.09 45.44
C LEU A 255 -15.66 50.95 46.47
N TRP A 256 -14.52 50.29 46.72
CA TRP A 256 -14.40 49.25 47.75
C TRP A 256 -14.63 49.80 49.16
N ASN A 257 -13.96 50.90 49.53
CA ASN A 257 -14.15 51.54 50.85
C ASN A 257 -15.59 52.02 51.07
N GLU A 258 -16.25 52.51 50.01
CA GLU A 258 -17.64 52.94 50.05
C GLU A 258 -18.60 51.75 50.25
N ALA A 259 -18.38 50.65 49.53
CA ALA A 259 -19.13 49.39 49.70
C ALA A 259 -18.93 48.78 51.09
N ASP A 260 -17.68 48.76 51.58
CA ASP A 260 -17.31 48.20 52.88
C ASP A 260 -17.94 49.00 54.04
N ARG A 261 -17.91 50.34 53.94
CA ARG A 261 -18.59 51.23 54.89
C ARG A 261 -20.11 51.08 54.86
N ALA A 262 -20.71 50.79 53.72
CA ALA A 262 -22.14 50.56 53.61
C ALA A 262 -22.58 49.19 54.15
N LEU A 263 -21.70 48.19 54.13
CA LEU A 263 -21.94 46.85 54.69
C LEU A 263 -21.73 46.78 56.20
N TYR A 264 -20.64 47.38 56.71
CA TYR A 264 -20.19 47.18 58.10
C TYR A 264 -20.14 48.47 58.94
N GLY A 265 -20.35 49.64 58.33
CA GLY A 265 -20.37 50.92 59.04
C GLY A 265 -21.71 51.24 59.68
N ALA A 266 -21.72 52.16 60.65
CA ALA A 266 -22.93 52.60 61.37
C ALA A 266 -24.00 53.30 60.50
N LYS A 267 -23.74 53.53 59.21
CA LYS A 267 -24.69 54.09 58.23
C LYS A 267 -24.64 53.26 56.95
N ALA A 268 -25.65 52.42 56.74
CA ALA A 268 -25.79 51.56 55.56
C ALA A 268 -26.30 52.35 54.32
N SER A 269 -25.55 53.37 53.90
CA SER A 269 -25.92 54.25 52.77
C SER A 269 -24.76 54.40 51.79
N LEU A 270 -24.99 54.01 50.53
CA LEU A 270 -24.07 54.24 49.42
C LEU A 270 -24.30 55.62 48.78
N PRO A 271 -23.25 56.26 48.23
CA PRO A 271 -23.41 57.45 47.39
C PRO A 271 -24.29 57.17 46.17
N SER A 272 -25.12 58.13 45.78
CA SER A 272 -26.05 58.00 44.64
C SER A 272 -25.36 57.82 43.29
N ASP A 273 -24.08 58.19 43.19
CA ASP A 273 -23.23 58.06 42.02
C ASP A 273 -22.33 56.79 42.04
N TRP A 274 -22.43 55.94 43.07
CA TRP A 274 -21.60 54.75 43.21
C TRP A 274 -21.79 53.76 42.05
N LEU A 275 -23.04 53.50 41.65
CA LEU A 275 -23.35 52.57 40.55
C LEU A 275 -22.72 52.99 39.21
N PRO A 276 -22.94 54.21 38.67
CA PRO A 276 -22.31 54.62 37.42
C PRO A 276 -20.77 54.70 37.52
N ARG A 277 -20.20 55.03 38.69
CA ARG A 277 -18.75 54.93 38.91
C ARG A 277 -18.27 53.47 38.85
N ALA A 278 -19.00 52.52 39.44
CA ALA A 278 -18.67 51.09 39.40
C ALA A 278 -18.78 50.51 37.99
N GLU A 279 -19.79 50.90 37.21
CA GLU A 279 -19.92 50.52 35.80
C GLU A 279 -18.78 51.07 34.94
N ALA A 280 -18.40 52.34 35.14
CA ALA A 280 -17.26 52.96 34.45
C ALA A 280 -15.92 52.29 34.80
N ALA A 281 -15.67 52.02 36.09
CA ALA A 281 -14.48 51.31 36.56
C ALA A 281 -14.40 49.87 36.03
N LEU A 282 -15.55 49.20 35.89
CA LEU A 282 -15.64 47.89 35.23
C LEU A 282 -15.38 48.01 33.72
N ALA A 283 -15.96 48.99 33.02
CA ALA A 283 -15.68 49.22 31.61
C ALA A 283 -14.19 49.46 31.33
N ALA A 284 -13.51 50.22 32.20
CA ALA A 284 -12.08 50.52 32.10
C ALA A 284 -11.15 49.29 32.33
N LYS A 285 -11.55 48.32 33.15
CA LYS A 285 -10.71 47.16 33.54
C LYS A 285 -10.65 46.06 32.46
N ARG A 286 -9.82 46.23 31.43
CA ARG A 286 -9.65 45.21 30.37
C ARG A 286 -8.96 43.93 30.89
N VAL A 287 -9.54 42.77 30.60
CA VAL A 287 -8.94 41.43 30.82
C VAL A 287 -8.64 40.80 29.46
N PRO A 288 -7.42 40.30 29.18
CA PRO A 288 -7.11 39.68 27.90
C PRO A 288 -7.99 38.46 27.58
N GLY A 289 -8.40 38.37 26.31
CA GLY A 289 -9.08 37.19 25.76
C GLY A 289 -8.20 35.94 25.79
N PHE A 290 -8.81 34.79 25.50
CA PHE A 290 -8.05 33.54 25.39
C PHE A 290 -7.05 33.61 24.22
N GLN A 291 -5.78 33.39 24.51
CA GLN A 291 -4.71 33.40 23.50
C GLN A 291 -4.53 31.99 22.91
N PRO A 292 -4.87 31.74 21.64
CA PRO A 292 -4.82 30.40 21.05
C PRO A 292 -3.40 29.80 21.04
N PHE A 293 -2.36 30.63 20.94
CA PHE A 293 -0.96 30.19 21.04
C PHE A 293 -0.60 29.52 22.38
N ARG A 294 -1.44 29.62 23.42
CA ARG A 294 -1.29 28.84 24.66
C ARG A 294 -1.45 27.33 24.46
N LEU A 295 -1.95 26.88 23.31
CA LEU A 295 -1.88 25.50 22.83
C LEU A 295 -0.45 24.93 22.89
N PHE A 296 0.54 25.73 22.47
CA PHE A 296 1.92 25.28 22.27
C PHE A 296 2.79 25.29 23.53
N LEU A 297 2.23 25.50 24.73
CA LEU A 297 3.01 25.34 25.96
C LEU A 297 3.24 23.84 26.24
N PRO A 298 4.45 23.42 26.70
CA PRO A 298 4.76 22.02 26.99
C PRO A 298 3.74 21.31 27.90
N ARG A 299 3.18 22.02 28.88
CA ARG A 299 2.12 21.50 29.77
C ARG A 299 0.81 21.11 29.07
N ASN A 300 0.55 21.66 27.89
CA ASN A 300 -0.61 21.36 27.04
C ASN A 300 -0.23 20.41 25.89
N LEU A 301 1.05 20.39 25.48
CA LEU A 301 1.58 19.51 24.44
C LEU A 301 2.00 18.11 24.94
N LEU A 302 2.19 17.90 26.25
CA LEU A 302 2.73 16.64 26.78
C LEU A 302 1.65 15.66 27.32
N PRO A 303 1.82 14.35 27.04
CA PRO A 303 2.83 13.76 26.17
C PRO A 303 2.48 13.91 24.68
N PHE A 304 3.40 13.51 23.78
CA PHE A 304 3.12 13.06 22.39
C PHE A 304 3.37 13.97 21.16
N ALA A 305 4.49 14.70 21.11
CA ALA A 305 5.14 14.92 19.81
C ALA A 305 5.53 13.58 19.13
N ALA A 306 5.92 12.57 19.94
CA ALA A 306 6.35 11.26 19.46
C ALA A 306 5.24 10.35 18.89
N LEU A 307 4.01 10.35 19.44
CA LEU A 307 2.92 9.58 18.80
C LEU A 307 2.40 10.25 17.52
N LEU A 308 2.51 11.57 17.39
CA LEU A 308 2.24 12.25 16.11
C LEU A 308 3.31 11.92 15.05
N ALA A 309 4.57 11.76 15.45
CA ALA A 309 5.62 11.25 14.56
C ALA A 309 5.40 9.78 14.14
N ILE A 310 4.85 8.94 15.03
CA ILE A 310 4.46 7.55 14.71
C ILE A 310 3.16 7.49 13.89
N GLY A 311 2.32 8.52 13.95
CA GLY A 311 1.08 8.65 13.17
C GLY A 311 1.26 8.97 11.69
N PHE A 312 2.49 8.96 11.15
CA PHE A 312 2.79 9.29 9.75
C PHE A 312 2.69 8.08 8.79
N VAL A 313 1.78 7.13 9.07
CA VAL A 313 1.38 6.06 8.15
C VAL A 313 -0.14 5.80 8.28
N SER A 314 -0.93 6.13 7.24
CA SER A 314 -2.25 5.55 6.86
C SER A 314 -3.39 5.60 7.91
N GLY A 315 -4.66 6.00 7.73
CA GLY A 315 -5.65 6.28 6.65
C GLY A 315 -6.34 5.11 5.91
N THR A 316 -7.67 4.86 5.80
CA THR A 316 -9.05 5.36 6.20
C THR A 316 -9.93 6.09 5.18
N ALA A 317 -11.25 5.86 5.07
CA ALA A 317 -12.23 5.46 6.09
C ALA A 317 -13.28 4.40 5.66
N CYS A 318 -13.94 3.77 6.66
CA CYS A 318 -14.88 2.65 6.55
C CYS A 318 -16.10 2.84 5.61
N LEU A 319 -16.40 1.77 4.87
CA LEU A 319 -17.74 1.22 4.65
C LEU A 319 -17.62 -0.33 4.65
N PRO A 320 -18.67 -1.09 5.03
CA PRO A 320 -18.66 -2.52 4.85
C PRO A 320 -18.73 -2.85 3.35
N ALA A 321 -17.85 -3.75 2.90
CA ALA A 321 -18.15 -4.52 1.69
C ALA A 321 -19.31 -5.45 2.07
N ALA A 322 -20.53 -5.04 1.75
CA ALA A 322 -21.60 -6.00 1.65
C ALA A 322 -21.19 -6.98 0.54
N ASP A 323 -21.11 -8.27 0.87
CA ASP A 323 -21.32 -9.30 -0.14
C ASP A 323 -22.66 -8.98 -0.79
N GLN A 324 -22.64 -8.50 -2.04
CA GLN A 324 -23.84 -8.51 -2.84
C GLN A 324 -24.13 -9.98 -3.13
N PRO A 325 -25.24 -10.57 -2.65
CA PRO A 325 -25.70 -11.81 -3.24
C PRO A 325 -25.94 -11.54 -4.72
N ALA A 326 -25.51 -12.45 -5.59
CA ALA A 326 -25.50 -12.28 -7.04
C ALA A 326 -26.84 -11.70 -7.56
N GLY A 327 -26.87 -10.39 -7.80
CA GLY A 327 -28.04 -9.63 -8.25
C GLY A 327 -28.24 -9.85 -9.73
N GLY A 328 -28.86 -10.98 -10.08
CA GLY A 328 -28.82 -11.51 -11.45
C GLY A 328 -29.48 -10.63 -12.51
N SER A 329 -28.71 -10.19 -13.49
CA SER A 329 -29.18 -9.89 -14.85
C SER A 329 -29.29 -11.19 -15.66
N GLY A 330 -30.14 -12.13 -15.23
CA GLY A 330 -30.19 -13.53 -15.69
C GLY A 330 -30.55 -13.79 -17.17
N GLY A 331 -30.58 -12.77 -18.02
CA GLY A 331 -30.91 -12.86 -19.45
C GLY A 331 -29.72 -13.13 -20.39
N THR A 332 -28.54 -12.57 -20.12
CA THR A 332 -27.38 -12.68 -21.02
C THR A 332 -26.50 -13.88 -20.74
N ASP A 333 -26.17 -14.13 -19.47
CA ASP A 333 -25.20 -15.18 -19.11
C ASP A 333 -25.75 -16.58 -19.35
N SER A 334 -27.07 -16.74 -19.20
CA SER A 334 -27.80 -17.98 -19.51
C SER A 334 -27.73 -18.32 -21.00
N ALA A 335 -27.81 -17.32 -21.89
CA ALA A 335 -27.66 -17.49 -23.33
C ALA A 335 -26.21 -17.85 -23.73
N GLY A 336 -25.22 -17.13 -23.18
CA GLY A 336 -23.80 -17.43 -23.42
C GLY A 336 -23.40 -18.83 -22.93
N ALA A 337 -23.80 -19.18 -21.71
CA ALA A 337 -23.54 -20.51 -21.15
C ALA A 337 -24.32 -21.63 -21.88
N ALA A 338 -25.48 -21.33 -22.48
CA ALA A 338 -26.20 -22.29 -23.32
C ALA A 338 -25.54 -22.48 -24.69
N ALA A 339 -25.00 -21.43 -25.31
CA ALA A 339 -24.22 -21.53 -26.54
C ALA A 339 -22.93 -22.35 -26.31
N TYR A 340 -22.19 -22.05 -25.23
CA TYR A 340 -20.98 -22.79 -24.84
C TYR A 340 -21.25 -24.28 -24.64
N ARG A 341 -22.32 -24.65 -23.91
CA ARG A 341 -22.72 -26.06 -23.71
C ARG A 341 -23.19 -26.77 -24.98
N LYS A 342 -23.54 -26.04 -26.04
CA LYS A 342 -23.84 -26.59 -27.38
C LYS A 342 -22.58 -26.70 -28.27
N GLY A 343 -21.42 -26.27 -27.79
CA GLY A 343 -20.18 -26.17 -28.60
C GLY A 343 -20.12 -24.94 -29.50
N ASP A 344 -21.08 -24.02 -29.42
CA ASP A 344 -21.08 -22.76 -30.18
C ASP A 344 -20.27 -21.69 -29.43
N PHE A 345 -18.96 -21.89 -29.42
CA PHE A 345 -18.01 -20.99 -28.77
C PHE A 345 -17.98 -19.57 -29.38
N PRO A 346 -18.11 -19.38 -30.71
CA PRO A 346 -18.20 -18.03 -31.30
C PRO A 346 -19.45 -17.26 -30.86
N ALA A 347 -20.62 -17.90 -30.75
CA ALA A 347 -21.81 -17.23 -30.21
C ALA A 347 -21.67 -16.92 -28.72
N ALA A 348 -21.08 -17.83 -27.94
CA ALA A 348 -20.81 -17.60 -26.51
C ALA A 348 -19.85 -16.42 -26.29
N GLU A 349 -18.76 -16.34 -27.08
CA GLU A 349 -17.84 -15.19 -27.09
C GLU A 349 -18.57 -13.89 -27.40
N LYS A 350 -19.43 -13.85 -28.42
CA LYS A 350 -20.17 -12.64 -28.78
C LYS A 350 -21.04 -12.13 -27.63
N VAL A 351 -21.74 -13.03 -26.94
CA VAL A 351 -22.58 -12.69 -25.77
C VAL A 351 -21.72 -12.11 -24.63
N TRP A 352 -20.61 -12.76 -24.27
CA TRP A 352 -19.78 -12.28 -23.17
C TRP A 352 -18.95 -11.03 -23.50
N ARG A 353 -18.58 -10.79 -24.78
CA ARG A 353 -18.01 -9.49 -25.18
C ARG A 353 -19.00 -8.35 -24.98
N ILE A 354 -20.27 -8.52 -25.37
CA ILE A 354 -21.33 -7.52 -25.14
C ILE A 354 -21.53 -7.28 -23.64
N ALA A 355 -21.50 -8.31 -22.80
CA ALA A 355 -21.56 -8.17 -21.34
C ALA A 355 -20.39 -7.32 -20.81
N LEU A 356 -19.17 -7.50 -21.33
CA LEU A 356 -17.99 -6.72 -20.94
C LEU A 356 -17.96 -5.29 -21.49
N GLU A 357 -18.64 -5.00 -22.59
CA GLU A 357 -18.86 -3.62 -23.06
C GLU A 357 -19.75 -2.84 -22.07
N GLN A 358 -20.74 -3.50 -21.47
CA GLN A 358 -21.62 -2.91 -20.46
C GLN A 358 -20.98 -2.87 -19.06
N ALA A 359 -20.29 -3.94 -18.67
CA ALA A 359 -19.66 -4.12 -17.37
C ALA A 359 -18.20 -4.58 -17.54
N PRO A 360 -17.24 -3.66 -17.82
CA PRO A 360 -15.85 -4.02 -18.07
C PRO A 360 -15.18 -4.82 -16.95
N THR A 361 -15.64 -4.69 -15.71
CA THR A 361 -15.11 -5.41 -14.54
C THR A 361 -15.94 -6.62 -14.11
N ASP A 362 -16.83 -7.13 -14.97
CA ASP A 362 -17.49 -8.42 -14.71
C ASP A 362 -16.48 -9.57 -14.82
N TRP A 363 -16.10 -10.11 -13.67
CA TRP A 363 -15.09 -11.15 -13.59
C TRP A 363 -15.64 -12.52 -14.03
N ILE A 364 -16.95 -12.74 -13.93
CA ILE A 364 -17.61 -13.96 -14.40
C ILE A 364 -17.65 -13.95 -15.92
N ALA A 365 -18.09 -12.85 -16.54
CA ALA A 365 -18.08 -12.72 -17.99
C ALA A 365 -16.65 -12.83 -18.58
N ARG A 366 -15.62 -12.31 -17.88
CA ARG A 366 -14.19 -12.52 -18.26
C ARG A 366 -13.73 -13.97 -18.15
N HIS A 367 -14.08 -14.66 -17.07
CA HIS A 367 -13.77 -16.08 -16.89
C HIS A 367 -14.41 -16.92 -18.01
N ASN A 368 -15.69 -16.68 -18.27
CA ASN A 368 -16.46 -17.38 -19.29
C ASN A 368 -15.98 -17.08 -20.72
N LEU A 369 -15.68 -15.80 -21.03
CA LEU A 369 -15.07 -15.42 -22.31
C LEU A 369 -13.71 -16.12 -22.51
N SER A 370 -12.89 -16.21 -21.46
CA SER A 370 -11.63 -16.95 -21.51
C SER A 370 -11.84 -18.45 -21.83
N LEU A 371 -12.87 -19.09 -21.27
CA LEU A 371 -13.25 -20.46 -21.62
C LEU A 371 -13.62 -20.60 -23.10
N ALA A 372 -14.45 -19.71 -23.66
CA ALA A 372 -14.81 -19.75 -25.09
C ALA A 372 -13.63 -19.46 -26.03
N LEU A 373 -12.71 -18.56 -25.65
CA LEU A 373 -11.51 -18.27 -26.42
C LEU A 373 -10.52 -19.44 -26.40
N ALA A 374 -10.40 -20.14 -25.28
CA ALA A 374 -9.53 -21.32 -25.15
C ALA A 374 -10.00 -22.47 -26.07
N GLN A 375 -11.32 -22.69 -26.18
CA GLN A 375 -11.89 -23.70 -27.09
C GLN A 375 -11.78 -23.33 -28.59
N GLN A 376 -11.47 -22.06 -28.89
CA GLN A 376 -11.20 -21.57 -30.24
C GLN A 376 -9.69 -21.46 -30.54
N GLU A 377 -8.82 -22.10 -29.73
CA GLU A 377 -7.35 -22.07 -29.85
C GLU A 377 -6.74 -20.64 -29.75
N ARG A 378 -7.48 -19.65 -29.23
CA ARG A 378 -7.04 -18.26 -29.06
C ARG A 378 -6.33 -18.07 -27.71
N GLY A 379 -5.32 -18.89 -27.46
CA GLY A 379 -4.65 -19.04 -26.16
C GLY A 379 -4.16 -17.73 -25.53
N GLY A 380 -3.60 -16.80 -26.32
CA GLY A 380 -3.10 -15.51 -25.81
C GLY A 380 -4.20 -14.56 -25.30
N GLU A 381 -5.32 -14.44 -26.03
CA GLU A 381 -6.50 -13.70 -25.56
C GLU A 381 -7.15 -14.40 -24.36
N ALA A 382 -7.27 -15.74 -24.41
CA ALA A 382 -7.80 -16.53 -23.31
C ALA A 382 -7.00 -16.33 -22.02
N ALA A 383 -5.66 -16.34 -22.10
CA ALA A 383 -4.76 -16.10 -20.97
C ALA A 383 -4.91 -14.69 -20.41
N ALA A 384 -5.02 -13.67 -21.26
CA ALA A 384 -5.25 -12.29 -20.83
C ALA A 384 -6.57 -12.16 -20.05
N HIS A 385 -7.67 -12.72 -20.56
CA HIS A 385 -8.96 -12.70 -19.87
C HIS A 385 -8.98 -13.56 -18.58
N ALA A 386 -8.29 -14.71 -18.55
CA ALA A 386 -8.16 -15.54 -17.35
C ALA A 386 -7.39 -14.82 -16.23
N ALA A 387 -6.26 -14.20 -16.56
CA ALA A 387 -5.48 -13.38 -15.65
C ALA A 387 -6.30 -12.19 -15.13
N ALA A 388 -7.11 -11.58 -15.99
CA ALA A 388 -7.94 -10.45 -15.64
C ALA A 388 -9.13 -10.81 -14.73
N ALA A 389 -9.75 -11.98 -14.91
CA ALA A 389 -10.71 -12.52 -13.95
C ALA A 389 -10.05 -12.88 -12.61
N PHE A 390 -8.86 -13.50 -12.64
CA PHE A 390 -8.12 -13.88 -11.44
C PHE A 390 -7.72 -12.69 -10.56
N VAL A 391 -7.18 -11.62 -11.14
CA VAL A 391 -6.81 -10.43 -10.36
C VAL A 391 -8.04 -9.72 -9.78
N GLN A 392 -9.18 -9.81 -10.47
CA GLN A 392 -10.45 -9.25 -10.02
C GLN A 392 -11.10 -10.03 -8.87
N HIS A 393 -11.07 -11.35 -8.92
CA HIS A 393 -11.70 -12.22 -7.92
C HIS A 393 -10.82 -13.46 -7.59
N PRO A 394 -9.69 -13.26 -6.89
CA PRO A 394 -8.68 -14.30 -6.67
C PRO A 394 -9.08 -15.35 -5.63
N THR A 395 -10.15 -15.13 -4.87
CA THR A 395 -10.67 -16.03 -3.85
C THR A 395 -11.37 -17.24 -4.46
N ASP A 396 -12.00 -17.08 -5.62
CA ASP A 396 -12.77 -18.14 -6.27
C ASP A 396 -11.87 -19.32 -6.73
N PRO A 397 -12.20 -20.58 -6.36
CA PRO A 397 -11.41 -21.75 -6.74
C PRO A 397 -11.43 -22.08 -8.24
N ALA A 398 -12.53 -21.82 -8.97
CA ALA A 398 -12.64 -22.09 -10.39
C ALA A 398 -11.83 -21.06 -11.20
N VAL A 399 -11.87 -19.78 -10.81
CA VAL A 399 -11.05 -18.72 -11.42
C VAL A 399 -9.56 -18.99 -11.22
N ARG A 400 -9.13 -19.35 -9.99
CA ARG A 400 -7.73 -19.71 -9.70
C ARG A 400 -7.27 -20.91 -10.52
N TRP A 401 -8.05 -21.98 -10.55
CA TRP A 401 -7.74 -23.19 -11.30
C TRP A 401 -7.64 -22.89 -12.81
N HIS A 402 -8.58 -22.11 -13.35
CA HIS A 402 -8.60 -21.77 -14.77
C HIS A 402 -7.42 -20.88 -15.17
N PHE A 403 -7.05 -19.90 -14.34
CA PHE A 403 -5.85 -19.09 -14.55
C PHE A 403 -4.58 -19.96 -14.61
N ALA A 404 -4.39 -20.88 -13.67
CA ALA A 404 -3.22 -21.78 -13.67
C ALA A 404 -3.21 -22.71 -14.91
N ASN A 405 -4.35 -23.32 -15.24
CA ASN A 405 -4.49 -24.22 -16.39
C ASN A 405 -4.24 -23.51 -17.74
N ILE A 406 -4.74 -22.29 -17.92
CA ILE A 406 -4.50 -21.51 -19.14
C ILE A 406 -3.07 -20.96 -19.18
N ALA A 407 -2.50 -20.55 -18.04
CA ALA A 407 -1.09 -20.16 -17.92
C ALA A 407 -0.14 -21.28 -18.38
N GLU A 408 -0.40 -22.52 -17.95
CA GLU A 408 0.36 -23.70 -18.38
C GLU A 408 0.20 -23.97 -19.89
N LYS A 409 -1.04 -23.97 -20.40
CA LYS A 409 -1.33 -24.22 -21.83
C LYS A 409 -0.75 -23.14 -22.76
N ALA A 410 -0.78 -21.88 -22.35
CA ALA A 410 -0.22 -20.76 -23.13
C ALA A 410 1.32 -20.66 -23.05
N GLY A 411 1.97 -21.44 -22.17
CA GLY A 411 3.42 -21.41 -21.94
C GLY A 411 3.96 -20.04 -21.46
N THR A 412 3.09 -19.10 -21.15
CA THR A 412 3.40 -17.69 -20.91
C THR A 412 2.48 -17.13 -19.84
N VAL A 413 3.06 -16.40 -18.89
CA VAL A 413 2.35 -15.77 -17.77
C VAL A 413 2.92 -14.38 -17.53
N PRO A 414 2.10 -13.34 -17.30
CA PRO A 414 2.60 -12.04 -16.90
C PRO A 414 3.52 -12.16 -15.67
N ALA A 415 4.72 -11.58 -15.72
CA ALA A 415 5.73 -11.79 -14.67
C ALA A 415 5.25 -11.48 -13.23
N PRO A 416 4.47 -10.41 -12.97
CA PRO A 416 3.89 -10.17 -11.64
C PRO A 416 2.86 -11.22 -11.18
N LEU A 417 2.29 -11.99 -12.10
CA LEU A 417 1.27 -13.01 -11.82
C LEU A 417 1.83 -14.45 -11.82
N ALA A 418 3.04 -14.68 -12.33
CA ALA A 418 3.66 -16.02 -12.42
C ALA A 418 3.71 -16.75 -11.07
N GLY A 419 3.98 -16.03 -9.98
CA GLY A 419 4.03 -16.61 -8.63
C GLY A 419 2.69 -17.07 -8.06
N PHE A 420 1.56 -16.76 -8.71
CA PHE A 420 0.23 -17.20 -8.29
C PHE A 420 -0.21 -18.54 -8.91
N VAL A 421 0.47 -19.01 -9.96
CA VAL A 421 0.22 -20.34 -10.57
C VAL A 421 0.56 -21.44 -9.56
N ASN A 422 1.72 -21.32 -8.90
CA ASN A 422 2.14 -22.16 -7.78
C ASN A 422 2.34 -21.28 -6.53
N PRO A 423 1.27 -20.99 -5.77
CA PRO A 423 1.27 -19.95 -4.75
C PRO A 423 2.08 -20.33 -3.49
N GLY A 424 3.31 -19.83 -3.39
CA GLY A 424 4.02 -19.74 -2.11
C GLY A 424 3.31 -18.83 -1.09
N PRO A 425 3.74 -18.79 0.19
CA PRO A 425 2.97 -18.19 1.28
C PRO A 425 2.57 -16.72 1.07
N ARG A 426 3.42 -15.90 0.44
CA ARG A 426 3.08 -14.50 0.09
C ARG A 426 1.95 -14.39 -0.95
N HIS A 427 1.90 -15.31 -1.92
CA HIS A 427 0.88 -15.32 -2.97
C HIS A 427 -0.41 -15.95 -2.44
N ALA A 428 -0.30 -16.97 -1.57
CA ALA A 428 -1.44 -17.54 -0.85
C ALA A 428 -2.11 -16.50 0.08
N LEU A 429 -1.31 -15.68 0.78
CA LEU A 429 -1.81 -14.49 1.48
C LEU A 429 -2.50 -13.56 0.49
N ALA A 430 -1.81 -13.12 -0.58
CA ALA A 430 -2.37 -12.17 -1.54
C ALA A 430 -3.69 -12.66 -2.18
N GLN A 431 -3.88 -13.96 -2.43
CA GLN A 431 -5.13 -14.54 -2.95
C GLN A 431 -6.37 -14.34 -2.06
N LEU A 432 -6.21 -13.99 -0.77
CA LEU A 432 -7.35 -13.79 0.13
C LEU A 432 -8.22 -12.56 -0.22
N ALA A 433 -7.72 -11.62 -1.04
CA ALA A 433 -8.49 -10.49 -1.55
C ALA A 433 -7.92 -9.97 -2.88
N SER A 434 -8.77 -9.35 -3.71
CA SER A 434 -8.29 -8.61 -4.88
C SER A 434 -7.46 -7.38 -4.45
N PRO A 435 -6.67 -6.77 -5.35
CA PRO A 435 -5.93 -5.54 -5.05
C PRO A 435 -6.80 -4.42 -4.46
N ALA A 436 -8.03 -4.24 -4.96
CA ALA A 436 -8.99 -3.28 -4.40
C ALA A 436 -9.45 -3.69 -2.99
N GLY A 437 -9.68 -4.98 -2.74
CA GLY A 437 -9.95 -5.51 -1.40
C GLY A 437 -8.80 -5.25 -0.43
N TRP A 438 -7.55 -5.46 -0.84
CA TRP A 438 -6.37 -5.16 -0.02
C TRP A 438 -6.21 -3.68 0.30
N GLN A 439 -6.53 -2.79 -0.65
CA GLN A 439 -6.59 -1.35 -0.38
C GLN A 439 -7.63 -1.03 0.71
N VAL A 440 -8.83 -1.62 0.65
CA VAL A 440 -9.87 -1.44 1.68
C VAL A 440 -9.42 -1.99 3.04
N VAL A 441 -8.78 -3.16 3.09
CA VAL A 441 -8.24 -3.72 4.34
C VAL A 441 -7.15 -2.83 4.94
N LEU A 442 -6.24 -2.31 4.11
CA LEU A 442 -5.20 -1.36 4.53
C LEU A 442 -5.82 -0.08 5.10
N ILE A 443 -6.85 0.45 4.42
CA ILE A 443 -7.65 1.61 4.83
C ILE A 443 -8.39 1.37 6.16
N ALA A 444 -8.87 0.15 6.42
CA ALA A 444 -9.54 -0.21 7.67
C ALA A 444 -8.55 -0.37 8.84
N ALA A 445 -7.43 -1.06 8.61
CA ALA A 445 -6.38 -1.28 9.61
C ALA A 445 -5.82 0.05 10.15
N ALA A 446 -5.62 1.00 9.25
CA ALA A 446 -5.31 2.38 9.52
C ALA A 446 -6.30 3.11 10.48
N TRP A 447 -7.62 2.85 10.40
CA TRP A 447 -8.59 3.41 11.37
C TRP A 447 -8.38 2.78 12.74
N GLY A 448 -8.08 1.47 12.79
CA GLY A 448 -7.73 0.77 14.02
C GLY A 448 -6.52 1.38 14.72
N VAL A 449 -5.46 1.70 13.95
CA VAL A 449 -4.29 2.45 14.45
C VAL A 449 -4.72 3.82 15.01
N ALA A 450 -5.43 4.64 14.23
CA ALA A 450 -5.80 5.99 14.66
C ALA A 450 -6.79 6.00 15.85
N ALA A 451 -7.71 5.05 15.94
CA ALA A 451 -8.63 4.90 17.07
C ALA A 451 -7.91 4.40 18.34
N ALA A 452 -6.95 3.49 18.19
CA ALA A 452 -6.09 3.06 19.30
C ALA A 452 -5.22 4.21 19.82
N LEU A 453 -4.60 4.99 18.92
CA LEU A 453 -3.84 6.19 19.28
C LEU A 453 -4.74 7.27 19.90
N GLY A 454 -5.94 7.50 19.36
CA GLY A 454 -6.92 8.45 19.88
C GLY A 454 -7.44 8.07 21.26
N THR A 455 -7.62 6.78 21.56
CA THR A 455 -8.04 6.31 22.90
C THR A 455 -6.90 6.34 23.92
N LEU A 456 -5.66 6.03 23.51
CA LEU A 456 -4.46 6.27 24.34
C LEU A 456 -4.28 7.76 24.65
N LEU A 457 -4.52 8.63 23.67
CA LEU A 457 -4.47 10.08 23.84
C LEU A 457 -5.60 10.58 24.76
N ALA A 458 -6.82 10.10 24.59
CA ALA A 458 -7.91 10.42 25.53
C ALA A 458 -7.53 10.02 26.97
N ARG A 459 -6.94 8.82 27.16
CA ARG A 459 -6.43 8.34 28.47
C ARG A 459 -5.40 9.29 29.08
N SER A 460 -4.43 9.80 28.32
CA SER A 460 -3.42 10.73 28.83
C SER A 460 -4.02 12.08 29.25
N TYR A 461 -5.07 12.53 28.54
CA TYR A 461 -5.89 13.69 28.91
C TYR A 461 -6.90 13.40 30.04
N GLY A 462 -6.94 12.19 30.59
CA GLY A 462 -7.79 11.79 31.71
C GLY A 462 -9.22 11.39 31.33
N HIS A 463 -9.56 11.39 30.04
CA HIS A 463 -10.81 10.83 29.53
C HIS A 463 -10.63 9.33 29.24
N ALA A 464 -11.66 8.49 29.39
CA ALA A 464 -11.54 7.02 29.24
C ALA A 464 -10.54 6.30 30.19
N ARG A 465 -10.25 6.84 31.39
CA ARG A 465 -9.44 6.15 32.43
C ARG A 465 -9.96 4.76 32.85
N ARG A 466 -11.24 4.44 32.57
CA ARG A 466 -11.87 3.13 32.87
C ARG A 466 -11.45 1.99 31.93
N LEU A 467 -11.01 2.27 30.71
CA LEU A 467 -10.52 1.25 29.76
C LEU A 467 -9.06 0.89 30.07
N PRO A 468 -8.69 -0.37 30.39
CA PRO A 468 -7.31 -0.73 30.70
C PRO A 468 -6.39 -0.46 29.49
N ALA A 469 -5.19 0.08 29.74
CA ALA A 469 -4.29 0.53 28.68
C ALA A 469 -3.84 -0.59 27.72
N ALA A 470 -3.87 -1.85 28.16
CA ALA A 470 -3.57 -3.01 27.34
C ALA A 470 -4.54 -3.18 26.14
N VAL A 471 -5.81 -2.77 26.26
CA VAL A 471 -6.81 -2.92 25.19
C VAL A 471 -6.45 -2.10 23.94
N PRO A 472 -6.27 -0.76 24.00
CA PRO A 472 -5.88 0.00 22.82
C PRO A 472 -4.46 -0.35 22.34
N ILE A 473 -3.55 -0.81 23.22
CA ILE A 473 -2.24 -1.32 22.78
C ILE A 473 -2.40 -2.61 21.94
N ALA A 474 -3.25 -3.55 22.37
CA ALA A 474 -3.54 -4.76 21.60
C ALA A 474 -4.21 -4.45 20.25
N VAL A 475 -5.17 -3.51 20.23
CA VAL A 475 -5.80 -3.03 18.98
C VAL A 475 -4.77 -2.37 18.06
N LEU A 476 -3.84 -1.56 18.60
CA LEU A 476 -2.76 -0.95 17.82
C LEU A 476 -1.87 -2.02 17.17
N VAL A 477 -1.40 -3.01 17.94
CA VAL A 477 -0.54 -4.09 17.43
C VAL A 477 -1.27 -4.92 16.37
N ALA A 478 -2.51 -5.33 16.63
CA ALA A 478 -3.32 -6.07 15.67
C ALA A 478 -3.53 -5.27 14.37
N SER A 479 -3.82 -3.98 14.48
CA SER A 479 -4.02 -3.09 13.33
C SER A 479 -2.74 -2.93 12.50
N VAL A 480 -1.57 -2.79 13.14
CA VAL A 480 -0.27 -2.73 12.44
C VAL A 480 0.03 -4.04 11.71
N LEU A 481 -0.26 -5.19 12.32
CA LEU A 481 -0.08 -6.51 11.68
C LEU A 481 -0.99 -6.69 10.46
N VAL A 482 -2.26 -6.29 10.56
CA VAL A 482 -3.21 -6.33 9.43
C VAL A 482 -2.76 -5.37 8.31
N ALA A 483 -2.29 -4.16 8.65
CA ALA A 483 -1.75 -3.22 7.68
C ALA A 483 -0.51 -3.78 6.95
N ALA A 484 0.41 -4.44 7.66
CA ALA A 484 1.59 -5.08 7.08
C ALA A 484 1.22 -6.24 6.14
N GLY A 485 0.25 -7.07 6.55
CA GLY A 485 -0.32 -8.13 5.71
C GLY A 485 -0.98 -7.58 4.44
N ALA A 486 -1.77 -6.51 4.57
CA ALA A 486 -2.43 -5.86 3.44
C ALA A 486 -1.47 -5.17 2.48
N GLY A 487 -0.43 -4.51 2.99
CA GLY A 487 0.66 -3.97 2.18
C GLY A 487 1.39 -5.07 1.40
N THR A 488 1.67 -6.20 2.04
CA THR A 488 2.31 -7.36 1.39
C THR A 488 1.41 -7.98 0.33
N GLY A 489 0.11 -8.14 0.61
CA GLY A 489 -0.88 -8.61 -0.36
C GLY A 489 -0.94 -7.72 -1.60
N LEU A 490 -1.06 -6.40 -1.41
CA LEU A 490 -1.11 -5.42 -2.50
C LEU A 490 0.18 -5.39 -3.33
N LEU A 491 1.35 -5.37 -2.69
CA LEU A 491 2.66 -5.35 -3.36
C LEU A 491 2.90 -6.63 -4.18
N THR A 492 2.34 -7.77 -3.75
CA THR A 492 2.49 -9.05 -4.45
C THR A 492 1.83 -9.05 -5.84
N TYR A 493 0.79 -8.23 -6.07
CA TYR A 493 0.18 -8.06 -7.39
C TYR A 493 0.97 -7.13 -8.35
N GLY A 494 1.93 -6.35 -7.84
CA GLY A 494 2.76 -5.45 -8.66
C GLY A 494 1.95 -4.53 -9.57
N LEU A 495 2.30 -4.49 -10.87
CA LEU A 495 1.59 -3.69 -11.88
C LEU A 495 0.10 -4.05 -12.01
N ALA A 496 -0.32 -5.29 -11.70
CA ALA A 496 -1.72 -5.71 -11.85
C ALA A 496 -2.66 -4.98 -10.87
N ALA A 497 -2.12 -4.45 -9.77
CA ALA A 497 -2.86 -3.64 -8.80
C ALA A 497 -3.19 -2.22 -9.30
N GLN A 498 -2.66 -1.78 -10.45
CA GLN A 498 -2.95 -0.46 -11.00
C GLN A 498 -4.24 -0.47 -11.81
N SER A 499 -5.08 0.56 -11.66
CA SER A 499 -6.36 0.67 -12.37
C SER A 499 -6.21 0.70 -13.90
N GLY A 500 -5.11 1.26 -14.42
CA GLY A 500 -4.79 1.30 -15.85
C GLY A 500 -4.00 0.09 -16.37
N ALA A 501 -3.94 -1.01 -15.61
CA ALA A 501 -3.18 -2.19 -16.02
C ALA A 501 -3.81 -2.89 -17.24
N VAL A 502 -2.97 -3.30 -18.20
CA VAL A 502 -3.35 -4.00 -19.44
C VAL A 502 -2.40 -5.17 -19.72
N ILE A 503 -2.92 -6.24 -20.33
CA ILE A 503 -2.14 -7.37 -20.85
C ILE A 503 -2.19 -7.37 -22.38
N THR A 504 -1.05 -7.62 -23.03
CA THR A 504 -0.97 -7.84 -24.48
C THR A 504 -1.51 -9.22 -24.86
N THR A 505 -2.39 -9.27 -25.85
CA THR A 505 -3.05 -10.53 -26.25
C THR A 505 -2.26 -11.35 -27.26
N ARG A 506 -1.51 -10.67 -28.13
CA ARG A 506 -0.68 -11.27 -29.18
C ARG A 506 0.73 -10.66 -29.18
N VAL A 507 1.63 -11.23 -29.97
CA VAL A 507 2.95 -10.64 -30.20
C VAL A 507 2.78 -9.39 -31.07
N THR A 508 3.25 -8.24 -30.59
CA THR A 508 3.11 -6.95 -31.27
C THR A 508 4.43 -6.18 -31.25
N THR A 509 4.40 -4.92 -31.70
CA THR A 509 5.54 -4.00 -31.64
C THR A 509 5.21 -2.82 -30.74
N LEU A 510 6.17 -2.45 -29.89
CA LEU A 510 6.15 -1.23 -29.10
C LEU A 510 6.79 -0.10 -29.92
N HIS A 511 6.04 0.99 -30.12
CA HIS A 511 6.45 2.14 -30.93
C HIS A 511 6.92 3.33 -30.07
N SER A 512 7.92 4.10 -30.49
CA SER A 512 8.29 5.32 -29.77
C SER A 512 7.29 6.47 -29.92
N ILE A 513 6.49 6.47 -31.00
CA ILE A 513 5.53 7.54 -31.38
C ILE A 513 4.21 6.85 -31.80
N PRO A 514 3.01 7.42 -31.53
CA PRO A 514 1.73 6.78 -31.88
C PRO A 514 1.39 6.94 -33.39
N THR A 515 2.23 6.38 -34.25
CA THR A 515 2.00 6.31 -35.70
C THR A 515 2.72 5.11 -36.31
N GLU A 516 2.16 4.51 -37.35
CA GLU A 516 2.83 3.46 -38.15
C GLU A 516 3.54 4.04 -39.39
N ALA A 517 3.17 5.24 -39.83
CA ALA A 517 3.63 5.83 -41.09
C ALA A 517 5.10 6.28 -41.05
N ASP A 518 5.64 6.57 -39.87
CA ASP A 518 7.04 6.94 -39.70
C ASP A 518 7.93 5.69 -39.69
N THR A 519 8.90 5.62 -40.60
CA THR A 519 9.89 4.53 -40.71
C THR A 519 11.15 4.77 -39.87
N ALA A 520 11.42 6.00 -39.42
CA ALA A 520 12.58 6.36 -38.61
C ALA A 520 12.39 6.12 -37.10
N GLN A 521 11.16 5.81 -36.67
CA GLN A 521 10.83 5.58 -35.26
C GLN A 521 11.50 4.32 -34.69
N LYS A 522 11.79 4.34 -33.38
CA LYS A 522 12.30 3.15 -32.68
C LYS A 522 11.16 2.17 -32.43
N LYS A 523 11.40 0.91 -32.77
CA LYS A 523 10.48 -0.23 -32.62
C LYS A 523 11.12 -1.30 -31.76
N THR A 524 10.36 -1.93 -30.87
CA THR A 524 10.83 -3.03 -30.02
C THR A 524 9.77 -4.14 -30.00
N PRO A 525 10.13 -5.41 -30.20
CA PRO A 525 9.14 -6.50 -30.14
C PRO A 525 8.55 -6.61 -28.73
N LEU A 526 7.25 -6.86 -28.66
CA LEU A 526 6.49 -6.99 -27.43
C LEU A 526 5.79 -8.35 -27.41
N ALA A 527 6.11 -9.19 -26.45
CA ALA A 527 5.55 -10.54 -26.34
C ALA A 527 4.07 -10.51 -25.93
N ALA A 528 3.31 -11.54 -26.31
CA ALA A 528 2.00 -11.82 -25.72
C ALA A 528 2.13 -12.09 -24.21
N GLY A 529 1.09 -11.79 -23.43
CA GLY A 529 1.11 -11.94 -21.97
C GLY A 529 1.95 -10.87 -21.23
N SER A 530 2.45 -9.85 -21.91
CA SER A 530 3.17 -8.74 -21.27
C SER A 530 2.19 -7.84 -20.53
N LEU A 531 2.44 -7.59 -19.25
CA LEU A 531 1.64 -6.71 -18.40
C LEU A 531 2.31 -5.34 -18.27
N ALA A 532 1.55 -4.29 -18.52
CA ALA A 532 1.98 -2.89 -18.42
C ALA A 532 0.87 -2.01 -17.83
N ALA A 533 1.22 -0.79 -17.45
CA ALA A 533 0.26 0.24 -17.08
C ALA A 533 0.04 1.23 -18.24
N VAL A 534 -1.21 1.62 -18.50
CA VAL A 534 -1.54 2.70 -19.44
C VAL A 534 -1.33 4.05 -18.76
N ASP A 535 -0.43 4.85 -19.31
CA ASP A 535 -0.12 6.21 -18.85
C ASP A 535 -0.79 7.29 -19.71
N LYS A 536 -0.90 7.07 -21.02
CA LYS A 536 -1.52 8.02 -21.97
C LYS A 536 -2.33 7.31 -23.04
N THR A 537 -3.30 8.01 -23.63
CA THR A 537 -4.13 7.53 -24.74
C THR A 537 -4.17 8.58 -25.85
N PHE A 538 -4.13 8.15 -27.11
CA PHE A 538 -4.16 9.03 -28.28
C PHE A 538 -4.72 8.30 -29.51
N LEU A 539 -5.90 8.67 -30.01
CA LEU A 539 -6.48 8.18 -31.27
C LEU A 539 -6.33 6.66 -31.51
N GLY A 540 -6.81 5.84 -30.58
CA GLY A 540 -6.73 4.37 -30.65
C GLY A 540 -5.37 3.76 -30.23
N TRP A 541 -4.38 4.58 -29.90
CA TRP A 541 -3.12 4.16 -29.29
C TRP A 541 -3.15 4.33 -27.77
N ARG A 542 -2.47 3.41 -27.06
CA ARG A 542 -2.20 3.50 -25.62
C ARG A 542 -0.70 3.50 -25.37
N ARG A 543 -0.21 4.43 -24.54
CA ARG A 543 1.18 4.45 -24.07
C ARG A 543 1.30 3.54 -22.86
N LEU A 544 2.02 2.44 -23.05
CA LEU A 544 2.39 1.49 -22.03
C LEU A 544 3.60 2.00 -21.24
N ALA A 545 3.59 1.77 -19.94
CA ALA A 545 4.72 1.92 -19.03
C ALA A 545 4.97 0.59 -18.31
N PHE A 546 6.23 0.14 -18.33
CA PHE A 546 6.67 -1.09 -17.69
C PHE A 546 7.45 -0.78 -16.39
N ASP A 547 7.65 -1.80 -15.55
CA ASP A 547 8.33 -1.70 -14.25
C ASP A 547 9.80 -1.24 -14.36
N HIS A 548 10.49 -1.64 -15.43
CA HIS A 548 11.85 -1.22 -15.79
C HIS A 548 11.93 0.19 -16.41
N GLY A 549 10.85 0.98 -16.36
CA GLY A 549 10.81 2.38 -16.83
C GLY A 549 10.74 2.54 -18.35
N GLN A 550 10.77 1.44 -19.12
CA GLN A 550 10.51 1.48 -20.56
C GLN A 550 9.08 1.96 -20.81
N THR A 551 8.91 2.79 -21.84
CA THR A 551 7.59 3.24 -22.30
C THR A 551 7.50 3.18 -23.83
N GLY A 552 6.28 3.08 -24.34
CA GLY A 552 6.01 3.16 -25.78
C GLY A 552 4.54 2.93 -26.11
N TRP A 553 4.18 3.04 -27.37
CA TRP A 553 2.81 3.03 -27.86
C TRP A 553 2.46 1.70 -28.52
N VAL A 554 1.25 1.21 -28.26
CA VAL A 554 0.64 0.02 -28.87
C VAL A 554 -0.82 0.35 -29.24
N ARG A 555 -1.37 -0.33 -30.23
CA ARG A 555 -2.80 -0.24 -30.57
C ARG A 555 -3.67 -0.77 -29.43
N GLN A 556 -4.84 -0.18 -29.26
CA GLN A 556 -5.79 -0.61 -28.23
C GLN A 556 -6.31 -2.04 -28.46
N ASP A 557 -6.46 -2.47 -29.71
CA ASP A 557 -7.06 -3.76 -30.08
C ASP A 557 -6.18 -4.98 -29.76
N ASP A 558 -4.93 -4.73 -29.32
CA ASP A 558 -3.98 -5.75 -28.86
C ASP A 558 -3.90 -5.84 -27.32
N LEU A 559 -4.73 -5.09 -26.61
CA LEU A 559 -4.66 -4.90 -25.17
C LEU A 559 -5.98 -5.28 -24.49
N VAL A 560 -5.92 -6.16 -23.50
CA VAL A 560 -7.04 -6.46 -22.59
C VAL A 560 -6.82 -5.69 -21.28
N PRO A 561 -7.71 -4.76 -20.89
CA PRO A 561 -7.60 -4.05 -19.62
C PRO A 561 -7.97 -4.95 -18.44
N LEU A 562 -7.15 -4.94 -17.40
CA LEU A 562 -7.44 -5.64 -16.14
C LEU A 562 -8.60 -5.02 -15.38
N TRP A 563 -8.91 -3.74 -15.61
CA TRP A 563 -9.99 -3.04 -14.91
C TRP A 563 -10.87 -2.20 -15.85
N LYS A 564 -10.43 -1.00 -16.24
CA LYS A 564 -11.15 -0.08 -17.13
C LYS A 564 -10.19 0.53 -18.16
#